data_AF-A0A368G240-F1
#
_entry.id   AF-A0A368G240-F1
#
_cell.length_a   1.000
_cell.length_b   1.000
_cell.length_c   1.000
_cell.angle_alpha   90.00
_cell.angle_beta   90.00
_cell.angle_gamma   90.00
#
_symmetry.space_group_name_H-M   'P 1'
#
loop_
_entity.id
_entity.type
_entity.pdbx_description
1 polymer ?
#
loop_
_entity_poly.entity_id
_entity_poly.type
_entity_poly.pdbx_seq_one_letter_code
_entity_poly.pdbx_strand_id
1 'polypeptide(L)'
;LSSAVAQVILTKKHEARRGYTEYDAEAQLFYRPANKESFNLRIKIPKRCKVTIGVRYIVGFNRSNICNYVVPFTVTPRRQPRAKNTKASSSSD
;
A
#
# COMPACT_ATOMS: atom_id res chain seq x y z
N LEU A 1 -5.24 -17.00 0.99
CA LEU A 1 -4.75 -16.19 -0.17
C LEU A 1 -5.60 -14.93 -0.32
N SER A 2 -5.02 -13.80 -0.75
CA SER A 2 -5.75 -12.56 -1.04
C SER A 2 -6.40 -12.63 -2.42
N SER A 3 -7.66 -12.21 -2.50
CA SER A 3 -8.43 -12.14 -3.77
C SER A 3 -8.15 -10.85 -4.52
N ALA A 4 -7.82 -9.78 -3.80
CA ALA A 4 -7.42 -8.49 -4.36
C ALA A 4 -6.24 -7.90 -3.58
N VAL A 5 -5.44 -7.09 -4.27
CA VAL A 5 -4.32 -6.34 -3.70
C VAL A 5 -4.41 -4.91 -4.22
N ALA A 6 -4.42 -3.94 -3.32
CA ALA A 6 -4.58 -2.53 -3.67
C ALA A 6 -3.75 -1.63 -2.76
N GLN A 7 -3.35 -0.48 -3.30
CA GLN A 7 -2.93 0.68 -2.55
C GLN A 7 -4.17 1.46 -2.13
N VAL A 8 -4.31 1.74 -0.85
CA VAL A 8 -5.47 2.45 -0.28
C VAL A 8 -5.06 3.52 0.70
N ILE A 9 -5.89 4.54 0.90
CA ILE A 9 -5.82 5.46 2.02
C ILE A 9 -7.00 5.17 2.94
N LEU A 10 -6.75 4.91 4.23
CA LEU A 10 -7.84 4.73 5.20
C LEU A 10 -8.42 6.10 5.53
N THR A 11 -9.73 6.29 5.38
CA THR A 11 -10.37 7.61 5.50
C THR A 11 -11.27 7.72 6.72
N LYS A 12 -11.95 6.65 7.10
CA LYS A 12 -12.86 6.63 8.26
C LYS A 12 -12.77 5.31 9.01
N LYS A 13 -12.75 5.37 10.34
CA LYS A 13 -12.85 4.20 11.22
C LYS A 13 -14.30 4.03 11.66
N HIS A 14 -14.80 2.80 11.61
CA HIS A 14 -16.10 2.43 12.14
C HIS A 14 -15.93 1.49 13.33
N GLU A 15 -16.81 1.61 14.32
CA GLU A 15 -16.88 0.63 15.40
C GLU A 15 -17.21 -0.76 14.87
N ALA A 16 -16.62 -1.78 15.49
CA ALA A 16 -16.47 -3.06 14.85
C ALA A 16 -16.87 -4.25 15.73
N ARG A 17 -17.43 -5.26 15.06
CA ARG A 17 -17.78 -6.56 15.63
C ARG A 17 -16.53 -7.44 15.82
N ARG A 18 -16.61 -8.39 16.75
CA ARG A 18 -15.54 -9.33 17.23
C ARG A 18 -14.30 -9.48 16.29
N GLY A 19 -13.13 -9.09 16.79
CA GLY A 19 -11.80 -9.41 16.21
C GLY A 19 -11.23 -8.46 15.15
N TYR A 20 -12.07 -7.63 14.51
CA TYR A 20 -11.66 -6.72 13.43
C TYR A 20 -12.05 -5.28 13.75
N THR A 21 -11.51 -4.34 12.97
CA THR A 21 -11.93 -2.94 12.87
C THR A 21 -12.31 -2.66 11.42
N GLU A 22 -13.45 -2.03 11.18
CA GLU A 22 -13.88 -1.64 9.84
C GLU A 22 -13.38 -0.25 9.49
N TYR A 23 -12.92 -0.08 8.25
CA TYR A 23 -12.48 1.21 7.73
C TYR A 23 -13.07 1.46 6.35
N ASP A 24 -13.46 2.71 6.10
CA ASP A 24 -13.58 3.20 4.73
C ASP A 24 -12.16 3.42 4.20
N ALA A 25 -11.93 2.95 2.98
CA ALA A 25 -10.66 2.97 2.31
C ALA A 25 -10.85 3.47 0.87
N GLU A 26 -10.11 4.50 0.52
CA GLU A 26 -10.08 5.05 -0.83
C GLU A 26 -9.00 4.31 -1.64
N ALA A 27 -9.42 3.55 -2.65
CA ALA A 27 -8.49 2.82 -3.52
C ALA A 27 -7.77 3.78 -4.47
N GLN A 28 -6.45 3.82 -4.38
CA GLN A 28 -5.58 4.65 -5.23
C GLN A 28 -5.11 3.87 -6.46
N LEU A 29 -4.79 2.58 -6.28
CA LEU A 29 -4.29 1.70 -7.34
C LEU A 29 -4.59 0.24 -7.00
N PHE A 30 -5.08 -0.54 -7.97
CA PHE A 30 -5.19 -1.99 -7.83
C PHE A 30 -4.00 -2.69 -8.48
N TYR A 31 -3.30 -3.52 -7.72
CA TYR A 31 -2.26 -4.42 -8.24
C TYR A 31 -2.84 -5.76 -8.68
N ARG A 32 -3.95 -6.18 -8.07
CA ARG A 32 -4.65 -7.42 -8.42
C ARG A 32 -6.15 -7.33 -8.09
N PRO A 33 -7.05 -7.63 -9.03
CA PRO A 33 -6.82 -7.56 -10.48
C PRO A 33 -6.47 -6.11 -10.88
N ALA A 34 -5.57 -5.91 -11.86
CA ALA A 34 -5.05 -4.59 -12.23
C ALA A 34 -6.09 -3.68 -12.93
N ASN A 35 -7.13 -4.30 -13.48
CA ASN A 35 -8.20 -3.72 -14.28
C ASN A 35 -9.48 -3.46 -13.48
N LYS A 36 -9.35 -3.20 -12.17
CA LYS A 36 -10.46 -2.76 -11.32
C LYS A 36 -10.45 -1.24 -11.23
N GLU A 37 -11.55 -0.60 -11.60
CA GLU A 37 -11.74 0.84 -11.40
C GLU A 37 -11.76 1.17 -9.89
N SER A 38 -11.29 2.36 -9.52
CA SER A 38 -11.24 2.84 -8.13
C SER A 38 -12.65 2.95 -7.55
N PHE A 39 -12.89 2.32 -6.38
CA PHE A 39 -14.12 2.49 -5.62
C PHE A 39 -13.81 2.66 -4.13
N ASN A 40 -14.69 3.37 -3.42
CA ASN A 40 -14.67 3.42 -1.97
C ASN A 40 -14.94 2.01 -1.42
N LEU A 41 -13.97 1.49 -0.68
CA LEU A 41 -13.95 0.14 -0.15
C LEU A 41 -14.16 0.18 1.36
N ARG A 42 -15.13 -0.59 1.87
CA ARG A 42 -15.21 -0.88 3.31
C ARG A 42 -14.46 -2.17 3.60
N ILE A 43 -13.30 -2.06 4.25
CA ILE A 43 -12.40 -3.18 4.56
C ILE A 43 -12.36 -3.48 6.05
N LYS A 44 -12.12 -4.75 6.38
CA LYS A 44 -12.01 -5.27 7.75
C LYS A 44 -10.55 -5.59 8.05
N ILE A 45 -9.96 -4.83 8.96
CA ILE A 45 -8.57 -4.99 9.39
C ILE A 45 -8.54 -5.66 10.77
N PRO A 46 -7.77 -6.74 11.00
CA PRO A 46 -7.65 -7.35 12.33
C PRO A 46 -7.22 -6.32 13.39
N LYS A 47 -7.83 -6.34 14.58
CA LYS A 47 -7.54 -5.36 15.66
C LYS A 47 -6.07 -5.33 16.10
N ARG A 48 -5.34 -6.44 15.90
CA ARG A 48 -3.90 -6.54 16.18
C ARG A 48 -3.03 -5.70 15.25
N CYS A 49 -3.53 -5.30 14.09
CA CYS A 49 -2.81 -4.45 13.14
C CYS A 49 -2.93 -2.99 13.58
N LYS A 50 -1.78 -2.34 13.84
CA LYS A 50 -1.74 -0.90 14.16
C LYS A 50 -1.75 -0.09 12.86
N VAL A 51 -2.89 0.51 12.56
CA VAL A 51 -3.11 1.33 11.35
C VAL A 51 -3.69 2.69 11.72
N THR A 52 -3.41 3.68 10.89
CA THR A 52 -3.77 5.09 11.13
C THR A 52 -4.55 5.61 9.93
N ILE A 53 -5.60 6.41 10.18
CA ILE A 53 -6.35 7.12 9.14
C ILE A 53 -5.44 8.15 8.46
N GLY A 54 -5.67 8.42 7.17
CA GLY A 54 -4.89 9.37 6.36
C GLY A 54 -3.56 8.81 5.87
N VAL A 55 -3.16 7.62 6.34
CA VAL A 55 -1.95 6.94 5.89
C VAL A 55 -2.26 6.01 4.74
N ARG A 56 -1.34 5.96 3.78
CA ARG A 56 -1.40 5.08 2.61
C ARG A 56 -0.85 3.69 2.97
N TYR A 57 -1.57 2.65 2.57
CA TYR A 57 -1.21 1.25 2.80
C TYR A 57 -1.31 0.44 1.53
N ILE A 58 -0.53 -0.63 1.45
CA ILE A 58 -0.81 -1.76 0.55
C ILE A 58 -1.61 -2.78 1.38
N VAL A 59 -2.80 -3.12 0.89
CA VAL A 59 -3.69 -4.10 1.52
C VAL A 59 -3.94 -5.25 0.58
N GLY A 60 -3.89 -6.47 1.12
CA GLY A 60 -4.39 -7.66 0.45
C GLY A 60 -5.64 -8.15 1.17
N PHE A 61 -6.75 -8.30 0.45
CA PHE A 61 -8.03 -8.70 1.04
C PHE A 61 -8.74 -9.78 0.24
N ASN A 62 -9.62 -10.54 0.92
CA ASN A 62 -10.42 -11.59 0.31
C ASN A 62 -11.75 -11.04 -0.25
N ARG A 63 -12.58 -11.91 -0.84
CA ARG A 63 -13.91 -11.55 -1.37
C ARG A 63 -14.88 -10.98 -0.33
N SER A 64 -14.64 -11.20 0.96
CA SER A 64 -15.42 -10.66 2.09
C SER A 64 -14.83 -9.36 2.65
N ASN A 65 -13.89 -8.72 1.92
CA ASN A 65 -13.16 -7.51 2.30
C ASN A 65 -12.37 -7.62 3.62
N ILE A 66 -12.02 -8.85 4.04
CA ILE A 66 -11.15 -9.07 5.20
C ILE A 66 -9.70 -8.98 4.73
N CYS A 67 -8.93 -8.12 5.38
CA CYS A 67 -7.51 -7.95 5.10
C CYS A 67 -6.70 -9.13 5.64
N ASN A 68 -5.97 -9.80 4.75
CA ASN A 68 -4.99 -10.83 5.09
C ASN A 68 -3.67 -10.20 5.53
N TYR A 69 -3.29 -9.08 4.92
CA TYR A 69 -2.13 -8.28 5.28
C TYR A 69 -2.38 -6.80 5.01
N VAL A 70 -1.71 -5.95 5.79
CA VAL A 70 -1.73 -4.50 5.68
C VAL A 70 -0.31 -4.02 5.93
N VAL A 71 0.29 -3.32 4.96
CA VAL A 71 1.67 -2.83 5.04
C VAL A 71 1.69 -1.34 4.75
N PRO A 72 2.36 -0.50 5.56
CA PRO A 72 2.53 0.92 5.25
C PRO A 72 3.15 1.10 3.87
N PHE A 73 2.58 1.97 3.04
CA PHE A 73 3.18 2.34 1.77
C PHE A 73 4.21 3.44 2.01
N THR A 74 5.49 3.09 1.85
CA THR A 74 6.58 4.06 1.84
C THR A 74 7.08 4.21 0.41
N VAL A 75 7.09 5.44 -0.12
CA VAL A 75 7.84 5.74 -1.34
C VAL A 75 9.31 5.56 -0.99
N THR A 76 9.91 4.45 -1.41
CA THR A 76 11.35 4.31 -1.31
C THR A 76 11.95 5.30 -2.30
N PRO A 77 12.78 6.27 -1.88
CA PRO A 77 13.44 7.16 -2.81
C PRO A 77 14.21 6.32 -3.83
N ARG A 78 14.02 6.60 -5.12
CA ARG A 78 14.76 5.91 -6.18
C ARG A 78 16.24 6.17 -5.91
N ARG A 79 17.01 5.11 -5.62
CA ARG A 79 18.46 5.25 -5.45
C ARG A 79 18.99 5.91 -6.72
N GLN A 80 19.59 7.09 -6.58
CA GLN A 80 20.26 7.73 -7.71
C GLN A 80 21.30 6.74 -8.26
N PRO A 81 21.40 6.57 -9.59
CA PRO A 81 22.47 5.80 -10.18
C PRO A 81 23.78 6.36 -9.63
N ARG A 82 24.60 5.51 -9.01
CA ARG A 82 25.93 5.91 -8.53
C ARG A 82 26.67 6.41 -9.77
N ALA A 83 26.99 7.70 -9.83
CA ALA A 83 27.82 8.24 -10.89
C ALA A 83 29.10 7.38 -10.95
N LYS A 84 29.34 6.71 -12.07
CA LYS A 84 30.65 6.13 -12.34
C LYS A 84 31.59 7.31 -12.47
N ASN A 85 32.42 7.55 -11.47
CA ASN A 85 33.56 8.45 -11.58
C ASN A 85 34.52 7.83 -12.60
N THR A 86 34.29 8.07 -13.89
CA THR A 86 35.26 7.83 -14.94
C THR A 86 36.30 8.94 -14.83
N LYS A 87 37.30 8.74 -13.97
CA LYS A 87 38.51 9.55 -13.95
C LYS A 87 39.34 9.11 -15.17
N ALA A 88 39.09 9.70 -16.33
CA ALA A 88 39.98 9.59 -17.47
C ALA A 88 41.08 10.64 -17.31
N SER A 89 42.21 10.23 -16.76
CA SER A 89 43.47 10.94 -16.92
C SER A 89 44.03 10.63 -18.30
N SER A 90 44.14 11.62 -19.16
CA SER A 90 45.08 11.57 -20.28
C SER A 90 45.74 12.94 -20.39
N SER A 91 47.04 12.94 -20.07
CA SER A 91 48.00 14.02 -20.21
C SER A 91 48.10 14.52 -21.64
N SER A 92 48.44 15.81 -21.75
CA SER A 92 48.84 16.51 -22.96
C SER A 92 50.04 15.86 -23.65
N ASP A 93 50.01 15.86 -24.98
CA ASP A 93 51.17 16.02 -25.88
C ASP A 93 50.77 17.01 -26.97
#